data_AF-B4M949-F1
#
_entry.id   AF-B4M949-F1
#
_cell.length_a   1.000
_cell.length_b   1.000
_cell.length_c   1.000
_cell.angle_alpha   90.00
_cell.angle_beta   90.00
_cell.angle_gamma   90.00
#
_symmetry.space_group_name_H-M   'P 1'
#
loop_
_entity.id
_entity.type
_entity.pdbx_description
1 polymer ?
#
loop_
_entity_poly.entity_id
_entity_poly.type
_entity_poly.pdbx_seq_one_letter_code
_entity_poly.pdbx_strand_id
1 'polypeptide(L)'
;MPRHKPTLKTDVIGNLDLNPEEAVGEYLLSRQQERYFVKPPNWDSAGDSIEMLYIANAREHDAMLVLQRQLLEDAQRQTELNHQRIAQMYRMQERLRKRFIEVNGFIKDCADKKRTAEKIIRQEEALHDELSKCIDEFTKSISELNTFRHALKETVRQFQPYERVLDDVVEKSDIFVSPRDCIDRCDALMLAQVEINELENKKLLEIEEMRQRMVKITSEAALTVLGLKNDLAKLERSYNQARALGLKWEKTVSLCKDTISNNDLDKDRALDGIQIIYRMLCKRRDIDAPFHRRDVEKSVDFIKREVELLTLVLRELEKGTHKGSKSVHQEGALCG
;
A
#
# COMPACT_ATOMS: atom_id res chain seq x y z
N MET A 1 59.82 2.30 -76.69
CA MET A 1 59.98 3.49 -75.81
C MET A 1 61.34 4.11 -76.11
N PRO A 2 61.43 5.36 -76.58
CA PRO A 2 62.70 6.04 -76.57
C PRO A 2 63.05 6.36 -75.12
N ARG A 3 64.14 5.78 -74.63
CA ARG A 3 64.77 6.21 -73.39
C ARG A 3 65.43 7.56 -73.68
N HIS A 4 64.93 8.63 -73.06
CA HIS A 4 65.67 9.89 -73.02
C HIS A 4 67.01 9.61 -72.33
N LYS A 5 68.11 9.74 -73.08
CA LYS A 5 69.45 9.91 -72.50
C LYS A 5 69.56 11.37 -72.01
N PRO A 6 70.23 11.61 -70.88
CA PRO A 6 70.38 12.93 -70.31
C PRO A 6 71.26 13.80 -71.22
N THR A 7 70.84 15.05 -71.36
CA THR A 7 71.60 16.14 -71.98
C THR A 7 72.88 16.42 -71.19
N LEU A 8 74.02 15.97 -71.68
CA LEU A 8 75.33 16.54 -71.36
C LEU A 8 75.60 17.66 -72.36
N LYS A 9 74.98 18.82 -72.12
CA LYS A 9 75.33 20.05 -72.83
C LYS A 9 76.53 20.66 -72.10
N THR A 10 77.69 20.62 -72.72
CA THR A 10 78.67 21.72 -72.62
C THR A 10 78.42 22.63 -73.81
N ASP A 11 78.35 23.92 -73.54
CA ASP A 11 77.92 24.97 -74.46
C ASP A 11 78.68 24.99 -75.78
N VAL A 12 77.94 25.18 -76.87
CA VAL A 12 78.44 25.27 -78.24
C VAL A 12 78.63 26.74 -78.58
N ILE A 13 79.89 27.16 -78.67
CA ILE A 13 80.32 28.28 -79.52
C ILE A 13 80.90 27.66 -80.79
N GLY A 14 80.18 27.81 -81.92
CA GLY A 14 80.71 27.51 -83.26
C GLY A 14 80.78 26.02 -83.65
N ASN A 15 80.69 25.76 -84.95
CA ASN A 15 80.76 24.43 -85.57
C ASN A 15 82.16 23.79 -85.46
N LEU A 16 82.56 23.35 -84.27
CA LEU A 16 83.68 22.41 -84.10
C LEU A 16 83.17 21.11 -83.47
N ASP A 17 83.44 20.00 -84.15
CA ASP A 17 83.18 18.64 -83.65
C ASP A 17 84.08 18.40 -82.42
N LEU A 18 83.45 18.04 -81.29
CA LEU A 18 84.07 17.92 -79.97
C LEU A 18 84.34 16.46 -79.59
N ASN A 19 84.70 15.62 -80.55
CA ASN A 19 85.28 14.31 -80.26
C ASN A 19 86.77 14.51 -79.95
N PRO A 20 87.23 14.33 -78.70
CA PRO A 20 88.63 14.59 -78.35
C PRO A 20 89.61 13.67 -79.08
N GLU A 21 89.17 12.48 -79.50
CA GLU A 21 89.98 11.55 -80.29
C GLU A 21 90.22 12.06 -81.73
N GLU A 22 89.19 12.64 -82.36
CA GLU A 22 89.28 13.20 -83.71
C GLU A 22 90.01 14.55 -83.71
N ALA A 23 89.76 15.39 -82.70
CA ALA A 23 90.39 16.70 -82.56
C ALA A 23 91.93 16.62 -82.41
N VAL A 24 92.46 15.57 -81.77
CA VAL A 24 93.91 15.33 -81.71
C VAL A 24 94.47 14.97 -83.08
N GLY A 25 93.73 14.17 -83.87
CA GLY A 25 94.08 13.84 -85.25
C GLY A 25 94.11 15.08 -86.15
N GLU A 26 93.07 15.92 -86.08
CA GLU A 26 93.00 17.17 -86.83
C GLU A 26 94.07 18.18 -86.41
N TYR A 27 94.38 18.30 -85.11
CA TYR A 27 95.46 19.14 -84.62
C TYR A 27 96.83 18.68 -85.14
N LEU A 28 97.09 17.37 -85.15
CA LEU A 28 98.34 16.81 -85.70
C LEU A 28 98.45 17.03 -87.21
N LEU A 29 97.35 16.88 -87.96
CA LEU A 29 97.29 17.17 -89.40
C LEU A 29 97.49 18.66 -89.70
N SER A 30 96.84 19.55 -88.96
CA SER A 30 97.03 21.00 -89.07
C SER A 30 98.46 21.40 -88.76
N ARG A 31 99.07 20.80 -87.73
CA ARG A 31 100.46 21.10 -87.35
C ARG A 31 101.47 20.54 -88.36
N GLN A 32 101.17 19.40 -89.00
CA GLN A 32 101.96 18.91 -90.13
C GLN A 32 101.79 19.81 -91.37
N GLN A 33 100.56 20.24 -91.65
CA GLN A 33 100.29 21.19 -92.74
C GLN A 33 101.06 22.48 -92.54
N GLU A 34 101.04 23.13 -91.36
CA GLU A 34 101.85 24.33 -91.10
C GLU A 34 103.35 24.12 -91.33
N ARG A 35 103.87 22.91 -91.04
CA ARG A 35 105.30 22.60 -91.16
C ARG A 35 105.75 22.30 -92.59
N TYR A 36 104.85 21.85 -93.46
CA TYR A 36 105.12 21.48 -94.85
C TYR A 36 104.36 22.35 -95.87
N PHE A 37 103.69 23.42 -95.43
CA PHE A 37 102.97 24.33 -96.32
C PHE A 37 103.95 25.20 -97.11
N VAL A 38 104.38 24.67 -98.25
CA VAL A 38 105.06 25.45 -99.28
C VAL A 38 103.98 26.22 -100.04
N LYS A 39 103.91 27.55 -99.87
CA LYS A 39 103.13 28.40 -100.77
C LYS A 39 103.74 28.26 -102.18
N PRO A 40 103.01 27.73 -103.16
CA PRO A 40 103.50 27.67 -104.54
C PRO A 40 103.78 29.11 -105.01
N PRO A 41 104.88 29.35 -105.73
CA PRO A 41 105.14 30.68 -106.25
C PRO A 41 104.10 31.10 -107.32
N ASN A 42 103.60 32.32 -107.22
CA ASN A 42 102.52 32.88 -108.06
C ASN A 42 102.82 33.00 -109.57
N TRP A 43 103.95 32.48 -110.08
CA TRP A 43 104.35 32.65 -111.49
C TRP A 43 103.68 31.64 -112.43
N ASP A 44 103.07 30.58 -111.91
CA ASP A 44 102.33 29.55 -112.66
C ASP A 44 100.81 29.59 -112.35
N SER A 45 100.36 30.68 -111.71
CA SER A 45 98.95 31.01 -111.58
C SER A 45 98.62 31.96 -112.72
N ALA A 46 97.70 31.57 -113.61
CA ALA A 46 97.19 32.46 -114.65
C ALA A 46 96.72 33.76 -113.97
N GLY A 47 97.39 34.88 -114.26
CA GLY A 47 97.06 36.17 -113.68
C GLY A 47 95.63 36.57 -114.04
N ASP A 48 94.98 37.30 -113.14
CA ASP A 48 93.60 37.78 -113.26
C ASP A 48 93.45 38.78 -114.42
N SER A 49 93.40 38.30 -115.66
CA SER A 49 92.93 39.10 -116.78
C SER A 49 91.42 39.35 -116.63
N ILE A 50 90.92 40.49 -117.10
CA ILE A 50 89.48 40.84 -117.01
C ILE A 50 88.61 39.72 -117.62
N GLU A 51 89.11 39.07 -118.66
CA GLU A 51 88.45 37.95 -119.32
C GLU A 51 88.43 36.69 -118.43
N MET A 52 89.54 36.38 -117.74
CA MET A 52 89.59 35.27 -116.79
C MET A 52 88.75 35.50 -115.55
N LEU A 53 88.70 36.73 -115.03
CA LEU A 53 87.79 37.12 -113.94
C LEU A 53 86.33 37.05 -114.38
N TYR A 54 86.01 37.43 -115.62
CA TYR A 54 84.66 37.28 -116.17
C TYR A 54 84.28 35.80 -116.28
N ILE A 55 85.18 34.95 -116.77
CA ILE A 55 84.96 33.50 -116.85
C ILE A 55 84.81 32.88 -115.44
N ALA A 56 85.62 33.29 -114.47
CA ALA A 56 85.52 32.83 -113.08
C ALA A 56 84.20 33.28 -112.43
N ASN A 57 83.83 34.56 -112.57
CA ASN A 57 82.55 35.09 -112.08
C ASN A 57 81.36 34.45 -112.77
N ALA A 58 81.44 34.16 -114.07
CA ALA A 58 80.38 33.45 -114.79
C ALA A 58 80.23 32.02 -114.26
N ARG A 59 81.34 31.31 -114.02
CA ARG A 59 81.33 29.97 -113.40
C ARG A 59 80.81 29.99 -111.97
N GLU A 60 81.20 30.97 -111.17
CA GLU A 60 80.69 31.16 -109.80
C GLU A 60 79.22 31.55 -109.79
N HIS A 61 78.77 32.38 -110.73
CA HIS A 61 77.37 32.72 -110.90
C HIS A 61 76.55 31.49 -111.30
N ASP A 62 77.03 30.70 -112.25
CA ASP A 62 76.42 29.44 -112.64
C ASP A 62 76.37 28.45 -111.47
N ALA A 63 77.46 28.35 -110.69
CA ALA A 63 77.51 27.54 -109.47
C ALA A 63 76.54 28.04 -108.38
N MET A 64 76.42 29.36 -108.21
CA MET A 64 75.45 29.98 -107.30
C MET A 64 74.01 29.74 -107.74
N LEU A 65 73.71 29.80 -109.04
CA LEU A 65 72.38 29.49 -109.56
C LEU A 65 72.02 28.02 -109.32
N VAL A 66 72.99 27.11 -109.47
CA VAL A 66 72.81 25.68 -109.13
C VAL A 66 72.57 25.50 -107.63
N LEU A 67 73.37 26.16 -106.78
CA LEU A 67 73.23 26.10 -105.32
C LEU A 67 71.90 26.70 -104.85
N GLN A 68 71.48 27.84 -105.42
CA GLN A 68 70.20 28.47 -105.08
C GLN A 68 69.03 27.55 -105.43
N ARG A 69 69.09 26.85 -106.57
CA ARG A 69 68.09 25.83 -106.91
C ARG A 69 68.09 24.69 -105.91
N GLN A 70 69.26 24.16 -105.54
CA GLN A 70 69.39 23.09 -104.54
C GLN A 70 68.83 23.53 -103.17
N LEU A 71 69.17 24.74 -102.70
CA LEU A 71 68.67 25.27 -101.43
C LEU A 71 67.17 25.49 -101.44
N LEU A 72 66.60 25.96 -102.56
CA LEU A 72 65.15 26.08 -102.72
C LEU A 72 64.49 24.70 -102.72
N GLU A 73 65.04 23.72 -103.42
CA GLU A 73 64.55 22.34 -103.43
C GLU A 73 64.65 21.69 -102.04
N ASP A 74 65.73 21.92 -101.30
CA ASP A 74 65.92 21.44 -99.93
C ASP A 74 64.95 22.13 -98.96
N ALA A 75 64.77 23.45 -99.06
CA ALA A 75 63.83 24.19 -98.24
C ALA A 75 62.38 23.75 -98.52
N GLN A 76 62.02 23.52 -99.79
CA GLN A 76 60.72 22.96 -100.16
C GLN A 76 60.53 21.56 -99.58
N ARG A 77 61.50 20.65 -99.75
CA ARG A 77 61.45 19.31 -99.13
C ARG A 77 61.36 19.37 -97.61
N GLN A 78 62.09 20.26 -96.96
CA GLN A 78 62.10 20.38 -95.50
C GLN A 78 60.79 20.98 -94.97
N THR A 79 60.20 21.95 -95.67
CA THR A 79 58.89 22.50 -95.31
C THR A 79 57.79 21.45 -95.44
N GLU A 80 57.80 20.63 -96.50
CA GLU A 80 56.90 19.49 -96.65
C GLU A 80 57.07 18.47 -95.51
N LEU A 81 58.29 18.06 -95.20
CA LEU A 81 58.58 17.14 -94.09
C LEU A 81 58.14 17.70 -92.73
N ASN A 82 58.40 18.98 -92.48
CA ASN A 82 57.97 19.65 -91.25
C ASN A 82 56.45 19.75 -91.17
N HIS A 83 55.77 20.06 -92.28
CA HIS A 83 54.32 20.09 -92.34
C HIS A 83 53.72 18.70 -92.02
N GLN A 84 54.31 17.64 -92.58
CA GLN A 84 53.92 16.26 -92.26
C GLN A 84 54.15 15.91 -90.78
N ARG A 85 55.29 16.30 -90.20
CA ARG A 85 55.59 16.08 -88.77
C ARG A 85 54.60 16.82 -87.86
N ILE A 86 54.31 18.08 -88.15
CA ILE A 86 53.33 18.89 -87.41
C ILE A 86 51.95 18.25 -87.50
N ALA A 87 51.52 17.82 -88.70
CA ALA A 87 50.25 17.13 -88.90
C ALA A 87 50.18 15.81 -88.12
N GLN A 88 51.26 15.02 -88.10
CA GLN A 88 51.34 13.79 -87.30
C GLN A 88 51.27 14.08 -85.79
N MET A 89 51.94 15.14 -85.32
CA MET A 89 51.91 15.55 -83.92
C MET A 89 50.48 15.90 -83.49
N TYR A 90 49.75 16.72 -84.26
CA TYR A 90 48.35 17.05 -83.97
C TYR A 90 47.44 15.81 -83.99
N ARG A 91 47.65 14.89 -84.95
CA ARG A 91 46.92 13.60 -84.97
C ARG A 91 47.19 12.78 -83.70
N MET A 92 48.43 12.76 -83.20
CA MET A 92 48.77 12.04 -81.98
C MET A 92 48.17 12.71 -80.74
N GLN A 93 48.25 14.04 -80.64
CA GLN A 93 47.66 14.81 -79.55
C GLN A 93 46.16 14.59 -79.46
N GLU A 94 45.46 14.61 -80.60
CA GLU A 94 44.01 14.37 -80.63
C GLU A 94 43.67 12.93 -80.20
N ARG A 95 44.45 11.92 -80.61
CA ARG A 95 44.28 10.54 -80.12
C ARG A 95 44.50 10.43 -78.62
N LEU A 96 45.52 11.09 -78.09
CA LEU A 96 45.80 11.10 -76.65
C LEU A 96 44.69 11.80 -75.87
N ARG A 97 44.17 12.92 -76.38
CA ARG A 97 43.04 13.62 -75.78
C ARG A 97 41.79 12.74 -75.73
N LYS A 98 41.45 12.05 -76.82
CA LYS A 98 40.31 11.12 -76.85
C LYS A 98 40.47 10.00 -75.82
N ARG A 99 41.64 9.36 -75.78
CA ARG A 99 41.95 8.34 -74.76
C ARG A 99 41.89 8.88 -73.33
N PHE A 100 42.35 10.11 -73.10
CA PHE A 100 42.28 10.72 -71.77
C PHE A 100 40.83 10.95 -71.34
N ILE A 101 39.98 11.42 -72.25
CA ILE A 101 38.53 11.59 -71.98
C ILE A 101 37.88 10.23 -71.70
N GLU A 102 38.19 9.19 -72.49
CA GLU A 102 37.69 7.83 -72.28
C GLU A 102 38.12 7.26 -70.92
N VAL A 103 39.40 7.36 -70.58
CA VAL A 103 39.93 6.86 -69.29
C VAL A 103 39.36 7.64 -68.11
N ASN A 104 39.27 8.97 -68.21
CA ASN A 104 38.68 9.78 -67.15
C ASN A 104 37.18 9.49 -66.98
N GLY A 105 36.45 9.30 -68.09
CA GLY A 105 35.05 8.83 -68.07
C GLY A 105 34.93 7.48 -67.36
N PHE A 106 35.78 6.51 -67.73
CA PHE A 106 35.81 5.20 -67.10
C PHE A 106 36.11 5.27 -65.59
N ILE A 107 37.08 6.09 -65.17
CA ILE A 107 37.40 6.26 -63.74
C ILE A 107 36.21 6.85 -62.98
N LYS A 108 35.51 7.83 -63.56
CA LYS A 108 34.29 8.40 -62.96
C LYS A 108 33.18 7.36 -62.86
N ASP A 109 32.92 6.61 -63.92
CA ASP A 109 31.91 5.55 -63.93
C ASP A 109 32.22 4.47 -62.88
N CYS A 110 33.50 4.08 -62.75
CA CYS A 110 33.94 3.14 -61.72
C CYS A 110 33.75 3.72 -60.30
N ALA A 111 34.07 5.00 -60.10
CA ALA A 111 33.87 5.66 -58.81
C ALA A 111 32.38 5.76 -58.44
N ASP A 112 31.52 6.08 -59.40
CA ASP A 112 30.08 6.19 -59.18
C ASP A 112 29.46 4.81 -58.95
N LYS A 113 29.85 3.78 -59.72
CA LYS A 113 29.44 2.38 -59.46
C LYS A 113 29.87 1.91 -58.06
N LYS A 114 31.09 2.26 -57.64
CA LYS A 114 31.59 1.94 -56.29
C LYS A 114 30.72 2.62 -55.22
N ARG A 115 30.43 3.92 -55.37
CA ARG A 115 29.54 4.66 -54.44
C ARG A 115 28.14 4.05 -54.37
N THR A 116 27.58 3.68 -55.51
CA THR A 116 26.25 3.03 -55.56
C THR A 116 26.29 1.67 -54.87
N ALA A 117 27.31 0.85 -55.13
CA ALA A 117 27.48 -0.44 -54.47
C ALA A 117 27.65 -0.27 -52.95
N GLU A 118 28.48 0.66 -52.50
CA GLU A 118 28.65 0.97 -51.07
C GLU A 118 27.33 1.44 -50.43
N LYS A 119 26.52 2.23 -51.14
CA LYS A 119 25.21 2.64 -50.65
C LYS A 119 24.26 1.45 -50.49
N ILE A 120 24.22 0.55 -51.48
CA ILE A 120 23.39 -0.66 -51.44
C ILE A 120 23.86 -1.56 -50.29
N ILE A 121 25.16 -1.79 -50.15
CA ILE A 121 25.73 -2.60 -49.06
C ILE A 121 25.28 -2.05 -47.70
N ARG A 122 25.39 -0.74 -47.47
CA ARG A 122 24.95 -0.13 -46.20
C ARG A 122 23.44 -0.28 -45.95
N GLN A 123 22.63 -0.21 -47.01
CA GLN A 123 21.18 -0.40 -46.89
C GLN A 123 20.85 -1.85 -46.54
N GLU A 124 21.49 -2.81 -47.20
CA GLU A 124 21.34 -4.24 -46.91
C GLU A 124 21.85 -4.61 -45.51
N GLU A 125 22.99 -4.05 -45.08
CA GLU A 125 23.52 -4.22 -43.71
C GLU A 125 22.52 -3.72 -42.66
N ALA A 126 21.92 -2.54 -42.87
CA ALA A 126 20.90 -2.01 -41.96
C ALA A 126 19.64 -2.89 -41.92
N LEU A 127 19.16 -3.35 -43.08
CA LEU A 127 18.01 -4.26 -43.15
C LEU A 127 18.32 -5.60 -42.48
N HIS A 128 19.53 -6.13 -42.66
CA HIS A 128 19.97 -7.37 -42.04
C HIS A 128 20.01 -7.24 -40.51
N ASP A 129 20.49 -6.12 -39.98
CA ASP A 129 20.51 -5.85 -38.55
C ASP A 129 19.10 -5.75 -37.95
N GLU A 130 18.17 -5.09 -38.66
CA GLU A 130 16.76 -5.01 -38.25
C GLU A 130 16.10 -6.39 -38.24
N LEU A 131 16.26 -7.16 -39.33
CA LEU A 131 15.72 -8.51 -39.43
C LEU A 131 16.31 -9.44 -38.38
N SER A 132 17.61 -9.34 -38.10
CA SER A 132 18.27 -10.14 -37.08
C SER A 132 17.69 -9.87 -35.68
N LYS A 133 17.43 -8.60 -35.34
CA LYS A 133 16.76 -8.24 -34.09
C LYS A 133 15.35 -8.82 -34.00
N CYS A 134 14.57 -8.74 -35.08
CA CYS A 134 13.23 -9.33 -35.12
C CYS A 134 13.28 -10.85 -34.97
N ILE A 135 14.25 -11.53 -35.60
CA ILE A 135 14.46 -12.97 -35.46
C ILE A 135 14.77 -13.32 -33.99
N ASP A 136 15.64 -12.55 -33.34
CA ASP A 136 15.98 -12.77 -31.93
C ASP A 136 14.78 -12.56 -31.01
N GLU A 137 13.98 -11.53 -31.25
CA GLU A 137 12.73 -11.26 -30.52
C GLU A 137 11.73 -12.41 -30.67
N PHE A 138 11.49 -12.87 -31.90
CA PHE A 138 10.61 -14.02 -32.13
C PHE A 138 11.16 -15.30 -31.51
N THR A 139 12.48 -15.53 -31.57
CA THR A 139 13.10 -16.70 -30.97
C THR A 139 12.92 -16.71 -29.45
N LYS A 140 13.06 -15.54 -28.80
CA LYS A 140 12.76 -15.38 -27.36
C LYS A 140 11.28 -15.66 -27.07
N SER A 141 10.36 -15.06 -27.82
CA SER A 141 8.93 -15.28 -27.65
C SER A 141 8.54 -16.76 -27.82
N ILE A 142 9.10 -17.45 -28.82
CA ILE A 142 8.89 -18.88 -29.03
C ILE A 142 9.45 -19.69 -27.85
N SER A 143 10.59 -19.30 -27.28
CA SER A 143 11.16 -19.98 -26.12
C SER A 143 10.25 -19.83 -24.88
N GLU A 144 9.72 -18.64 -24.62
CA GLU A 144 8.77 -18.37 -23.53
C GLU A 144 7.45 -19.12 -23.70
N LEU A 145 6.90 -19.14 -24.92
CA LEU A 145 5.70 -19.91 -25.21
C LEU A 145 5.93 -21.41 -25.05
N ASN A 146 7.13 -21.90 -25.38
CA ASN A 146 7.48 -23.29 -25.15
C ASN A 146 7.58 -23.63 -23.66
N THR A 147 8.22 -22.79 -22.85
CA THR A 147 8.28 -23.02 -21.40
C THR A 147 6.89 -22.99 -20.78
N PHE A 148 6.05 -22.03 -21.16
CA PHE A 148 4.65 -21.97 -20.74
C PHE A 148 3.88 -23.22 -21.16
N ARG A 149 4.03 -23.67 -22.41
CA ARG A 149 3.40 -24.91 -22.90
C ARG A 149 3.86 -26.13 -22.10
N HIS A 150 5.14 -26.21 -21.73
CA HIS A 150 5.65 -27.30 -20.89
C HIS A 150 5.04 -27.25 -19.49
N ALA A 151 4.98 -26.08 -18.86
CA ALA A 151 4.32 -25.90 -17.57
C ALA A 151 2.83 -26.28 -17.64
N LEU A 152 2.11 -25.86 -18.68
CA LEU A 152 0.70 -26.21 -18.88
C LEU A 152 0.51 -27.72 -19.09
N LYS A 153 1.40 -28.38 -19.84
CA LYS A 153 1.34 -29.84 -19.99
C LYS A 153 1.59 -30.56 -18.67
N GLU A 154 2.48 -30.03 -17.84
CA GLU A 154 2.76 -30.58 -16.52
C GLU A 154 1.57 -30.41 -15.58
N THR A 155 0.94 -29.23 -15.55
CA THR A 155 -0.27 -29.02 -14.73
C THR A 155 -1.42 -29.89 -15.21
N VAL A 156 -1.66 -30.01 -16.53
CA VAL A 156 -2.67 -30.94 -17.07
C VAL A 156 -2.37 -32.38 -16.64
N ARG A 157 -1.11 -32.80 -16.66
CA ARG A 157 -0.72 -34.14 -16.19
C ARG A 157 -0.96 -34.32 -14.68
N GLN A 158 -0.74 -33.28 -13.88
CA GLN A 158 -1.05 -33.30 -12.44
C GLN A 158 -2.55 -33.42 -12.19
N PHE A 159 -3.38 -32.80 -13.04
CA PHE A 159 -4.84 -32.84 -12.89
C PHE A 159 -5.52 -34.06 -13.52
N GLN A 160 -4.85 -34.75 -14.43
CA GLN A 160 -5.36 -35.94 -15.12
C GLN A 160 -5.92 -37.03 -14.18
N PRO A 161 -5.33 -37.33 -13.01
CA PRO A 161 -5.92 -38.31 -12.09
C PRO A 161 -7.28 -37.88 -11.54
N TYR A 162 -7.49 -36.59 -11.29
CA TYR A 162 -8.78 -36.08 -10.80
C TYR A 162 -9.85 -36.12 -11.89
N GLU A 163 -9.48 -35.83 -13.14
CA GLU A 163 -10.37 -36.00 -14.29
C GLU A 163 -10.86 -37.45 -14.41
N ARG A 164 -9.96 -38.43 -14.30
CA ARG A 164 -10.33 -39.85 -14.27
C ARG A 164 -11.28 -40.20 -13.13
N VAL A 165 -11.09 -39.60 -11.96
CA VAL A 165 -12.01 -39.82 -10.82
C VAL A 165 -13.39 -39.23 -11.13
N LEU A 166 -13.46 -38.06 -11.76
CA LEU A 166 -14.74 -37.47 -12.17
C LEU A 166 -15.45 -38.34 -13.22
N ASP A 167 -14.70 -38.86 -14.20
CA ASP A 167 -15.22 -39.79 -15.20
C ASP A 167 -15.75 -41.08 -14.53
N ASP A 168 -14.97 -41.69 -13.63
CA ASP A 168 -15.37 -42.86 -12.84
C ASP A 168 -16.65 -42.63 -12.02
N VAL A 169 -16.81 -41.43 -11.44
CA VAL A 169 -17.98 -41.06 -10.63
C VAL A 169 -19.22 -40.89 -11.51
N VAL A 170 -19.06 -40.31 -12.69
CA VAL A 170 -20.14 -40.18 -13.68
C VAL A 170 -20.54 -41.55 -14.23
N GLU A 171 -19.58 -42.45 -14.46
CA GLU A 171 -19.89 -43.83 -14.90
C GLU A 171 -20.61 -44.66 -13.82
N LYS A 172 -20.23 -44.50 -12.55
CA LYS A 172 -20.78 -45.31 -11.44
C LYS A 172 -22.07 -44.75 -10.85
N SER A 173 -22.36 -43.47 -11.04
CA SER A 173 -23.52 -42.82 -10.44
C SER A 173 -24.46 -42.30 -11.51
N ASP A 174 -25.73 -42.71 -11.45
CA ASP A 174 -26.79 -42.20 -12.32
C ASP A 174 -27.19 -40.75 -11.99
N ILE A 175 -26.56 -40.14 -10.99
CA ILE A 175 -26.90 -38.81 -10.46
C ILE A 175 -26.29 -37.69 -11.32
N PHE A 176 -25.17 -37.97 -11.99
CA PHE A 176 -24.43 -36.99 -12.78
C PHE A 176 -24.46 -37.37 -14.26
N VAL A 177 -24.79 -36.41 -15.12
CA VAL A 177 -24.84 -36.63 -16.58
C VAL A 177 -23.47 -36.42 -17.23
N SER A 178 -22.64 -35.57 -16.63
CA SER A 178 -21.32 -35.19 -17.15
C SER A 178 -20.38 -34.84 -16.00
N PRO A 179 -19.04 -34.96 -16.17
CA PRO A 179 -18.08 -34.43 -15.20
C PRO A 179 -18.31 -32.96 -14.86
N ARG A 180 -18.79 -32.18 -15.84
CA ARG A 180 -19.15 -30.77 -15.63
C ARG A 180 -20.32 -30.57 -14.66
N ASP A 181 -21.35 -31.40 -14.79
CA ASP A 181 -22.52 -31.40 -13.91
C ASP A 181 -22.13 -31.77 -12.46
N CYS A 182 -21.20 -32.72 -12.30
CA CYS A 182 -20.61 -33.04 -11.00
C CYS A 182 -19.89 -31.82 -10.38
N ILE A 183 -19.10 -31.09 -11.16
CA ILE A 183 -18.39 -29.89 -10.69
C ILE A 183 -19.38 -28.79 -10.32
N ASP A 184 -20.32 -28.45 -11.21
CA ASP A 184 -21.25 -27.34 -11.00
C ASP A 184 -22.14 -27.59 -9.76
N ARG A 185 -22.53 -28.85 -9.51
CA ARG A 185 -23.30 -29.23 -8.32
C ARG A 185 -22.46 -29.21 -7.04
N CYS A 186 -21.19 -29.64 -7.10
CA CYS A 186 -20.25 -29.48 -6.00
C CYS A 186 -20.03 -27.99 -5.67
N ASP A 187 -19.87 -27.13 -6.68
CA ASP A 187 -19.73 -25.69 -6.50
C ASP A 187 -20.99 -25.09 -5.84
N ALA A 188 -22.17 -25.48 -6.31
CA ALA A 188 -23.43 -25.05 -5.71
C ALA A 188 -23.57 -25.52 -4.24
N LEU A 189 -23.15 -26.75 -3.93
CA LEU A 189 -23.14 -27.27 -2.56
C LEU A 189 -22.13 -26.55 -1.67
N MET A 190 -20.95 -26.24 -2.18
CA MET A 190 -19.93 -25.47 -1.47
C MET A 190 -20.42 -24.04 -1.17
N LEU A 191 -21.07 -23.38 -2.14
CA LEU A 191 -21.69 -22.07 -1.94
C LEU A 191 -22.82 -22.14 -0.91
N ALA A 192 -23.72 -23.11 -1.03
CA ALA A 192 -24.79 -23.32 -0.06
C ALA A 192 -24.25 -23.59 1.35
N GLN A 193 -23.15 -24.35 1.47
CA GLN A 193 -22.50 -24.59 2.77
C GLN A 193 -21.98 -23.30 3.40
N VAL A 194 -21.38 -22.41 2.60
CA VAL A 194 -20.91 -21.10 3.07
C VAL A 194 -22.10 -20.26 3.56
N GLU A 195 -23.17 -20.18 2.78
CA GLU A 195 -24.37 -19.43 3.16
C GLU A 195 -25.04 -19.99 4.43
N ILE A 196 -25.14 -21.31 4.56
CA ILE A 196 -25.67 -21.99 5.75
C ILE A 196 -24.82 -21.65 6.97
N ASN A 197 -23.48 -21.75 6.86
CA ASN A 197 -22.58 -21.42 7.95
C ASN A 197 -22.71 -19.95 8.39
N GLU A 198 -22.88 -19.03 7.44
CA GLU A 198 -23.12 -17.62 7.76
C GLU A 198 -24.44 -17.41 8.49
N LEU A 199 -25.51 -18.07 8.04
CA LEU A 199 -26.82 -18.01 8.69
C LEU A 199 -26.79 -18.63 10.09
N GLU A 200 -26.11 -19.77 10.26
CA GLU A 200 -25.94 -20.44 11.55
C GLU A 200 -25.20 -19.52 12.53
N ASN A 201 -24.09 -18.91 12.11
CA ASN A 201 -23.35 -17.96 12.94
C ASN A 201 -24.21 -16.76 13.36
N LYS A 202 -25.01 -16.20 12.44
CA LYS A 202 -25.96 -15.13 12.78
C LYS A 202 -26.98 -15.59 13.81
N LYS A 203 -27.53 -16.80 13.67
CA LYS A 203 -28.50 -17.36 14.63
C LYS A 203 -27.88 -17.64 16.00
N LEU A 204 -26.64 -18.11 16.05
CA LEU A 204 -25.92 -18.30 17.31
C LEU A 204 -25.68 -16.97 18.03
N LEU A 205 -25.33 -15.91 17.31
CA LEU A 205 -25.22 -14.56 17.88
C LEU A 205 -26.56 -14.06 18.42
N GLU A 206 -27.66 -14.22 17.68
CA GLU A 206 -29.01 -13.87 18.16
C GLU A 206 -29.39 -14.63 19.44
N ILE A 207 -29.07 -15.93 19.51
CA ILE A 207 -29.32 -16.76 20.70
C ILE A 207 -28.50 -16.28 21.89
N GLU A 208 -27.22 -15.95 21.69
CA GLU A 208 -26.36 -15.46 22.77
C GLU A 208 -26.82 -14.08 23.26
N GLU A 209 -27.24 -13.18 22.37
CA GLU A 209 -27.86 -11.91 22.76
C GLU A 209 -29.16 -12.09 23.55
N MET A 210 -30.01 -13.04 23.13
CA MET A 210 -31.23 -13.40 23.87
C MET A 210 -30.89 -13.95 25.25
N ARG A 211 -29.88 -14.81 25.35
CA ARG A 211 -29.40 -15.37 26.62
C ARG A 211 -28.88 -14.26 27.53
N GLN A 212 -28.06 -13.35 27.03
CA GLN A 212 -27.56 -12.21 27.80
C GLN A 212 -28.70 -11.32 28.29
N ARG A 213 -29.71 -11.03 27.45
CA ARG A 213 -30.91 -10.30 27.86
C ARG A 213 -31.69 -11.03 28.95
N MET A 214 -31.89 -12.33 28.81
CA MET A 214 -32.56 -13.15 29.82
C MET A 214 -31.82 -13.12 31.17
N VAL A 215 -30.49 -13.23 31.17
CA VAL A 215 -29.68 -13.14 32.40
C VAL A 215 -29.82 -11.77 33.04
N LYS A 216 -29.80 -10.68 32.26
CA LYS A 216 -30.03 -9.32 32.79
C LYS A 216 -31.41 -9.19 33.44
N ILE A 217 -32.47 -9.55 32.73
CA ILE A 217 -33.86 -9.48 33.24
C ILE A 217 -34.04 -10.34 34.50
N THR A 218 -33.48 -11.56 34.52
CA THR A 218 -33.56 -12.43 35.71
C THR A 218 -32.77 -11.88 36.88
N SER A 219 -31.62 -11.25 36.66
CA SER A 219 -30.85 -10.58 37.71
C SER A 219 -31.60 -9.37 38.29
N GLU A 220 -32.22 -8.56 37.42
CA GLU A 220 -33.04 -7.42 37.82
C GLU A 220 -34.28 -7.88 38.61
N ALA A 221 -34.98 -8.90 38.12
CA ALA A 221 -36.11 -9.51 38.83
C ALA A 221 -35.68 -10.07 40.20
N ALA A 222 -34.54 -10.75 40.30
CA ALA A 222 -34.01 -11.24 41.57
C ALA A 222 -33.71 -10.09 42.55
N LEU A 223 -33.14 -8.98 42.07
CA LEU A 223 -32.88 -7.79 42.89
C LEU A 223 -34.19 -7.14 43.36
N THR A 224 -35.20 -7.01 42.48
CA THR A 224 -36.51 -6.46 42.88
C THR A 224 -37.21 -7.33 43.91
N VAL A 225 -37.20 -8.66 43.75
CA VAL A 225 -37.75 -9.61 44.73
C VAL A 225 -37.01 -9.50 46.07
N LEU A 226 -35.69 -9.34 46.05
CA LEU A 226 -34.90 -9.15 47.26
C LEU A 226 -35.22 -7.82 47.95
N GLY A 227 -35.44 -6.75 47.19
CA GLY A 227 -35.95 -5.47 47.69
C GLY A 227 -37.31 -5.61 48.37
N LEU A 228 -38.27 -6.24 47.70
CA LEU A 228 -39.61 -6.50 48.24
C LEU A 228 -39.56 -7.37 49.52
N LYS A 229 -38.69 -8.38 49.57
CA LYS A 229 -38.48 -9.18 50.80
C LYS A 229 -37.97 -8.33 51.97
N ASN A 230 -37.07 -7.39 51.70
CA ASN A 230 -36.56 -6.49 52.74
C ASN A 230 -37.69 -5.59 53.27
N ASP A 231 -38.49 -5.00 52.37
CA ASP A 231 -39.60 -4.13 52.75
C ASP A 231 -40.71 -4.90 53.47
N LEU A 232 -41.01 -6.14 53.07
CA LEU A 232 -41.90 -7.03 53.80
C LEU A 232 -41.39 -7.27 55.24
N ALA A 233 -40.10 -7.58 55.40
CA ALA A 233 -39.52 -7.78 56.72
C ALA A 233 -39.57 -6.52 57.60
N LYS A 234 -39.40 -5.31 57.02
CA LYS A 234 -39.62 -4.04 57.74
C LYS A 234 -41.06 -3.88 58.18
N LEU A 235 -42.01 -4.18 57.30
CA LEU A 235 -43.43 -4.07 57.57
C LEU A 235 -43.88 -5.05 58.66
N GLU A 236 -43.43 -6.30 58.62
CA GLU A 236 -43.69 -7.31 59.66
C GLU A 236 -43.14 -6.88 61.03
N ARG A 237 -41.94 -6.31 61.07
CA ARG A 237 -41.37 -5.76 62.33
C ARG A 237 -42.24 -4.62 62.86
N SER A 238 -42.62 -3.67 62.01
CA SER A 238 -43.50 -2.55 62.37
C SER A 238 -44.86 -3.04 62.89
N TYR A 239 -45.47 -4.00 62.18
CA TYR A 239 -46.73 -4.61 62.58
C TYR A 239 -46.62 -5.31 63.94
N ASN A 240 -45.58 -6.11 64.16
CA ASN A 240 -45.37 -6.80 65.44
C ASN A 240 -45.15 -5.81 66.59
N GLN A 241 -44.44 -4.71 66.36
CA GLN A 241 -44.28 -3.64 67.34
C GLN A 241 -45.62 -2.96 67.67
N ALA A 242 -46.40 -2.59 66.65
CA ALA A 242 -47.71 -1.99 66.82
C ALA A 242 -48.68 -2.94 67.56
N ARG A 243 -48.68 -4.23 67.22
CA ARG A 243 -49.48 -5.26 67.90
C ARG A 243 -49.06 -5.42 69.36
N ALA A 244 -47.77 -5.46 69.65
CA ALA A 244 -47.27 -5.54 71.03
C ALA A 244 -47.66 -4.31 71.86
N LEU A 245 -47.62 -3.11 71.25
CA LEU A 245 -48.11 -1.89 71.90
C LEU A 245 -49.63 -1.94 72.12
N GLY A 246 -50.41 -2.41 71.14
CA GLY A 246 -51.84 -2.61 71.27
C GLY A 246 -52.20 -3.50 72.45
N LEU A 247 -51.57 -4.67 72.54
CA LEU A 247 -51.76 -5.60 73.67
C LEU A 247 -51.38 -4.99 75.02
N LYS A 248 -50.33 -4.17 75.08
CA LYS A 248 -49.95 -3.44 76.30
C LYS A 248 -51.06 -2.47 76.72
N TRP A 249 -51.58 -1.69 75.78
CA TRP A 249 -52.66 -0.74 76.06
C TRP A 249 -53.97 -1.43 76.44
N GLU A 250 -54.34 -2.51 75.75
CA GLU A 250 -55.50 -3.35 76.11
C GLU A 250 -55.37 -3.89 77.54
N LYS A 251 -54.19 -4.37 77.92
CA LYS A 251 -53.92 -4.81 79.29
C LYS A 251 -54.07 -3.67 80.30
N THR A 252 -53.49 -2.50 80.01
CA THR A 252 -53.62 -1.32 80.89
C THR A 252 -55.07 -0.89 81.03
N VAL A 253 -55.84 -0.85 79.94
CA VAL A 253 -57.27 -0.52 79.94
C VAL A 253 -58.06 -1.54 80.76
N SER A 254 -57.77 -2.83 80.59
CA SER A 254 -58.43 -3.90 81.36
C SER A 254 -58.14 -3.75 82.85
N LEU A 255 -56.89 -3.52 83.23
CA LEU A 255 -56.51 -3.24 84.63
C LEU A 255 -57.21 -2.01 85.20
N CYS A 256 -57.29 -0.90 84.43
CA CYS A 256 -58.03 0.28 84.83
C CYS A 256 -59.54 0.00 85.01
N LYS A 257 -60.13 -0.81 84.12
CA LYS A 257 -61.53 -1.20 84.24
C LYS A 257 -61.79 -2.05 85.48
N ASP A 258 -60.90 -2.98 85.78
CA ASP A 258 -60.98 -3.84 86.96
C ASP A 258 -60.81 -3.02 88.24
N THR A 259 -59.86 -2.06 88.27
CA THR A 259 -59.68 -1.18 89.44
C THR A 259 -60.87 -0.26 89.66
N ILE A 260 -61.45 0.31 88.61
CA ILE A 260 -62.70 1.10 88.70
C ILE A 260 -63.83 0.23 89.23
N SER A 261 -64.03 -0.96 88.66
CA SER A 261 -65.11 -1.88 89.06
C SER A 261 -64.96 -2.32 90.53
N ASN A 262 -63.74 -2.65 90.97
CA ASN A 262 -63.46 -3.00 92.36
C ASN A 262 -63.68 -1.81 93.31
N ASN A 263 -63.25 -0.60 92.92
CA ASN A 263 -63.47 0.60 93.72
C ASN A 263 -64.96 0.92 93.86
N ASP A 264 -65.74 0.78 92.79
CA ASP A 264 -67.18 0.98 92.82
C ASP A 264 -67.89 -0.09 93.68
N LEU A 265 -67.47 -1.36 93.61
CA LEU A 265 -67.95 -2.41 94.51
C LEU A 265 -67.63 -2.11 95.98
N ASP A 266 -66.41 -1.64 96.28
CA ASP A 266 -66.01 -1.30 97.64
C ASP A 266 -66.76 -0.08 98.18
N LYS A 267 -67.02 0.93 97.33
CA LYS A 267 -67.94 2.04 97.66
C LYS A 267 -69.33 1.50 97.99
N ASP A 268 -69.90 0.64 97.16
CA ASP A 268 -71.23 0.07 97.37
C ASP A 268 -71.31 -0.71 98.69
N ARG A 269 -70.29 -1.52 98.99
CA ARG A 269 -70.16 -2.25 100.27
C ARG A 269 -70.05 -1.31 101.46
N ALA A 270 -69.27 -0.23 101.35
CA ALA A 270 -69.14 0.77 102.41
C ALA A 270 -70.47 1.48 102.67
N LEU A 271 -71.20 1.85 101.62
CA LEU A 271 -72.55 2.43 101.71
C LEU A 271 -73.54 1.46 102.39
N ASP A 272 -73.51 0.18 102.02
CA ASP A 272 -74.34 -0.85 102.66
C ASP A 272 -73.97 -1.02 104.14
N GLY A 273 -72.68 -1.04 104.48
CA GLY A 273 -72.20 -1.09 105.86
C GLY A 273 -72.71 0.08 106.70
N ILE A 274 -72.61 1.31 106.19
CA ILE A 274 -73.16 2.51 106.84
C ILE A 274 -74.68 2.36 107.05
N GLN A 275 -75.41 1.92 106.02
CA GLN A 275 -76.86 1.77 106.11
C GLN A 275 -77.27 0.68 107.12
N ILE A 276 -76.52 -0.42 107.21
CA ILE A 276 -76.76 -1.49 108.17
C ILE A 276 -76.54 -0.96 109.59
N ILE A 277 -75.42 -0.29 109.86
CA ILE A 277 -75.13 0.29 111.18
C ILE A 277 -76.20 1.30 111.58
N TYR A 278 -76.57 2.20 110.67
CA TYR A 278 -77.65 3.17 110.89
C TYR A 278 -78.96 2.47 111.28
N ARG A 279 -79.39 1.47 110.50
CA ARG A 279 -80.63 0.71 110.78
C ARG A 279 -80.56 -0.04 112.10
N MET A 280 -79.42 -0.62 112.48
CA MET A 280 -79.27 -1.28 113.77
C MET A 280 -79.41 -0.30 114.94
N LEU A 281 -78.83 0.89 114.83
CA LEU A 281 -78.95 1.93 115.86
C LEU A 281 -80.36 2.49 115.96
N CYS A 282 -81.04 2.70 114.83
CA CYS A 282 -82.47 3.07 114.81
C CYS A 282 -83.34 2.01 115.48
N LYS A 283 -83.14 0.72 115.15
CA LYS A 283 -83.84 -0.41 115.81
C LYS A 283 -83.58 -0.46 117.31
N ARG A 284 -82.35 -0.19 117.77
CA ARG A 284 -82.02 -0.16 119.20
C ARG A 284 -82.79 0.93 119.95
N ARG A 285 -83.00 2.08 119.31
CA ARG A 285 -83.69 3.23 119.88
C ARG A 285 -85.21 3.20 119.65
N ASP A 286 -85.72 2.16 119.00
CA ASP A 286 -87.11 1.98 118.60
C ASP A 286 -87.65 3.15 117.75
N ILE A 287 -86.80 3.67 116.85
CA ILE A 287 -87.14 4.73 115.90
C ILE A 287 -87.17 4.10 114.50
N ASP A 288 -88.22 4.38 113.73
CA ASP A 288 -88.23 4.06 112.30
C ASP A 288 -87.05 4.75 111.59
N ALA A 289 -86.43 4.08 110.62
CA ALA A 289 -85.25 4.63 109.94
C ALA A 289 -85.67 5.52 108.75
N PRO A 290 -85.74 6.87 108.88
CA PRO A 290 -86.21 7.75 107.80
C PRO A 290 -85.21 7.92 106.66
N PHE A 291 -83.90 7.71 106.89
CA PHE A 291 -82.88 8.02 105.88
C PHE A 291 -82.61 6.83 104.95
N HIS A 292 -82.53 7.14 103.66
CA HIS A 292 -82.27 6.15 102.62
C HIS A 292 -80.77 5.98 102.36
N ARG A 293 -80.38 4.91 101.64
CA ARG A 293 -78.98 4.54 101.36
C ARG A 293 -78.15 5.67 100.73
N ARG A 294 -78.78 6.59 100.01
CA ARG A 294 -78.13 7.73 99.34
C ARG A 294 -77.94 8.94 100.26
N ASP A 295 -78.65 9.03 101.39
CA ASP A 295 -78.53 10.10 102.38
C ASP A 295 -77.44 9.76 103.41
N VAL A 296 -76.24 9.49 102.91
CA VAL A 296 -75.11 8.96 103.68
C VAL A 296 -74.70 9.93 104.79
N GLU A 297 -74.58 11.22 104.46
CA GLU A 297 -74.13 12.25 105.41
C GLU A 297 -75.04 12.32 106.63
N LYS A 298 -76.36 12.37 106.43
CA LYS A 298 -77.36 12.39 107.51
C LYS A 298 -77.37 11.10 108.33
N SER A 299 -77.18 9.96 107.65
CA SER A 299 -77.10 8.65 108.28
C SER A 299 -75.86 8.52 109.17
N VAL A 300 -74.70 8.99 108.69
CA VAL A 300 -73.44 9.03 109.44
C VAL A 300 -73.52 10.01 110.61
N ASP A 301 -74.11 11.18 110.43
CA ASP A 301 -74.31 12.15 111.52
C ASP A 301 -75.22 11.62 112.63
N PHE A 302 -76.21 10.81 112.28
CA PHE A 302 -77.03 10.10 113.27
C PHE A 302 -76.21 9.02 113.97
N ILE A 303 -75.49 8.17 113.22
CA ILE A 303 -74.60 7.14 113.79
C ILE A 303 -73.60 7.77 114.75
N LYS A 304 -72.94 8.86 114.36
CA LYS A 304 -71.93 9.56 115.16
C LYS A 304 -72.52 10.05 116.48
N ARG A 305 -73.65 10.77 116.43
CA ARG A 305 -74.34 11.26 117.64
C ARG A 305 -74.75 10.12 118.57
N GLU A 306 -75.24 9.03 118.01
CA GLU A 306 -75.66 7.88 118.80
C GLU A 306 -74.47 7.15 119.43
N VAL A 307 -73.40 6.92 118.67
CA VAL A 307 -72.17 6.30 119.18
C VAL A 307 -71.54 7.18 120.27
N GLU A 308 -71.52 8.50 120.11
CA GLU A 308 -71.08 9.45 121.14
C GLU A 308 -71.94 9.34 122.40
N LEU A 309 -73.27 9.25 122.26
CA LEU A 309 -74.17 9.05 123.40
C LEU A 309 -73.92 7.71 124.09
N LEU A 310 -73.72 6.63 123.33
CA LEU A 310 -73.38 5.31 123.87
C LEU A 310 -72.03 5.29 124.58
N THR A 311 -71.02 5.98 124.06
CA THR A 311 -69.73 6.11 124.73
C THR A 311 -69.83 6.97 125.99
N LEU A 312 -70.70 7.99 126.01
CA LEU A 312 -70.99 8.74 127.24
C LEU A 312 -71.70 7.89 128.29
N VAL A 313 -72.69 7.08 127.89
CA VAL A 313 -73.39 6.13 128.79
C VAL A 313 -72.43 5.06 129.32
N LEU A 314 -71.54 4.52 128.48
CA LEU A 314 -70.50 3.58 128.93
C LEU A 314 -69.54 4.24 129.93
N ARG A 315 -69.11 5.48 129.69
CA ARG A 315 -68.27 6.23 130.64
C ARG A 315 -68.99 6.53 131.97
N GLU A 316 -70.30 6.76 131.95
CA GLU A 316 -71.12 6.93 133.17
C GLU A 316 -71.28 5.60 133.93
N LEU A 317 -71.49 4.48 133.22
CA LEU A 317 -71.53 3.14 133.79
C LEU A 317 -70.17 2.76 134.41
N GLU A 318 -69.06 3.03 133.73
CA GLU A 318 -67.70 2.82 134.24
C GLU A 318 -67.43 3.64 135.51
N LYS A 319 -67.95 4.87 135.60
CA LYS A 319 -67.92 5.68 136.83
C LYS A 319 -68.84 5.15 137.94
N GLY A 320 -69.92 4.43 137.60
CA GLY A 320 -70.82 3.74 138.53
C GLY A 320 -70.28 2.41 139.09
N THR A 321 -69.53 1.64 138.29
CA THR A 321 -68.92 0.35 138.68
C THR A 321 -67.72 0.47 139.63
N HIS A 322 -67.15 1.66 139.83
CA HIS A 322 -66.08 1.85 140.83
C HIS A 322 -66.56 2.04 142.28
N LYS A 323 -67.89 2.01 142.55
CA LYS A 323 -68.44 2.10 143.92
C LYS A 323 -69.13 0.83 144.44
N GLY A 324 -69.07 -0.29 143.73
CA GLY A 324 -69.67 -1.56 144.17
C GLY A 324 -68.82 -2.77 143.78
N SER A 325 -68.65 -3.68 144.75
CA SER A 325 -68.01 -5.01 144.68
C SER A 325 -66.48 -5.09 144.56
N LYS A 326 -65.86 -5.21 145.75
CA LYS A 326 -64.78 -6.17 146.03
C LYS A 326 -65.27 -7.61 145.79
N SER A 327 -64.29 -8.52 145.59
CA SER A 327 -64.35 -10.00 145.48
C SER A 327 -64.69 -10.54 144.08
N VAL A 328 -64.09 -11.61 143.54
CA VAL A 328 -62.98 -12.52 143.88
C VAL A 328 -62.73 -13.36 142.61
N HIS A 329 -61.45 -13.68 142.27
CA HIS A 329 -60.93 -14.78 141.40
C HIS A 329 -61.45 -14.90 139.93
N GLN A 330 -60.73 -15.40 138.91
CA GLN A 330 -59.64 -16.39 138.78
C GLN A 330 -59.05 -16.23 137.34
N GLU A 331 -57.72 -16.11 137.17
CA GLU A 331 -56.80 -17.07 136.52
C GLU A 331 -57.22 -17.78 135.20
N GLY A 332 -56.32 -17.73 134.21
CA GLY A 332 -56.30 -18.56 133.00
C GLY A 332 -55.72 -17.83 131.77
N ALA A 333 -54.39 -17.79 131.58
CA ALA A 333 -53.61 -18.65 130.65
C ALA A 333 -53.90 -18.38 129.16
N LEU A 334 -53.02 -17.68 128.43
CA LEU A 334 -51.87 -18.20 127.67
C LEU A 334 -52.21 -19.32 126.69
N CYS A 335 -52.13 -19.03 125.38
CA CYS A 335 -51.38 -19.78 124.36
C CYS A 335 -51.77 -19.35 122.93
N GLY A 336 -50.77 -19.16 122.05
CA GLY A 336 -50.91 -19.17 120.59
C GLY A 336 -50.43 -17.91 119.89
#